data_AF-A0A9D7VUN7-F1
#
_entry.id   AF-A0A9D7VUN7-F1
#
_cell.length_a   1.000
_cell.length_b   1.000
_cell.length_c   1.000
_cell.angle_alpha   90.00
_cell.angle_beta   90.00
_cell.angle_gamma   90.00
#
_symmetry.space_group_name_H-M   'P 1'
#
loop_
_entity.id
_entity.type
_entity.pdbx_description
1 polymer ?
#
loop_
_entity_poly.entity_id
_entity_poly.type
_entity_poly.pdbx_seq_one_letter_code
_entity_poly.pdbx_strand_id
1 'polypeptide(L)' 'MPIAVSIPNRSTKTAASNLSSRKLLAIAVAEPRLKSEIDVQSAIVELQTRQHYLKELRAQGLLSER' A
#
# COMPACT_ATOMS: atom_id res chain seq x y z
N MET A 1 -12.84 -19.28 -16.54
CA MET A 1 -11.42 -19.48 -16.20
C MET A 1 -11.07 -18.56 -15.04
N PRO A 2 -10.57 -19.04 -13.89
CA PRO A 2 -10.18 -18.12 -12.83
C PRO A 2 -8.83 -17.51 -13.20
N ILE A 3 -8.76 -16.17 -13.21
CA ILE A 3 -7.51 -15.43 -13.35
C ILE A 3 -6.83 -15.54 -11.99
N ALA A 4 -5.83 -16.42 -11.90
CA ALA A 4 -4.90 -16.41 -10.78
C ALA A 4 -4.21 -15.05 -10.78
N VAL A 5 -4.59 -14.19 -9.83
CA VAL A 5 -3.79 -13.03 -9.46
C VAL A 5 -2.48 -13.56 -8.91
N SER A 6 -1.50 -13.72 -9.79
CA SER A 6 -0.10 -13.92 -9.40
C SER A 6 0.32 -12.68 -8.64
N ILE A 7 0.25 -12.77 -7.31
CA ILE A 7 0.96 -11.86 -6.41
C ILE A 7 2.42 -12.01 -6.81
N PRO A 8 3.06 -11.00 -7.40
CA PRO A 8 4.42 -11.14 -7.86
C PRO A 8 5.30 -11.46 -6.65
N ASN A 9 6.17 -12.43 -6.89
CA ASN A 9 7.05 -13.07 -5.95
C ASN A 9 7.59 -12.10 -4.88
N ARG A 10 7.30 -12.44 -3.63
CA ARG A 10 7.68 -11.78 -2.38
C ARG A 10 9.21 -11.78 -2.21
N SER A 11 9.96 -10.98 -2.97
CA SER A 11 11.42 -10.85 -2.75
C SER A 11 12.10 -9.66 -3.42
N THR A 12 11.44 -8.51 -3.53
CA THR A 12 12.18 -7.24 -3.55
C THR A 12 11.89 -6.56 -2.23
N LYS A 13 12.91 -6.36 -1.39
CA LYS A 13 12.82 -5.40 -0.28
C LYS A 13 12.54 -4.05 -0.93
N THR A 14 11.28 -3.72 -1.15
CA THR A 14 10.89 -2.37 -1.54
C THR A 14 11.20 -1.47 -0.35
N ALA A 15 11.51 -0.19 -0.62
CA ALA A 15 11.78 0.77 0.46
C ALA A 15 10.66 0.74 1.51
N ALA A 16 9.41 0.52 1.08
CA ALA A 16 8.22 0.38 1.91
C ALA A 16 8.32 -0.71 3.00
N SER A 17 8.88 -1.88 2.71
CA SER A 17 8.96 -2.96 3.71
C SER A 17 9.86 -2.60 4.90
N ASN A 18 10.84 -1.71 4.71
CA ASN A 18 11.71 -1.19 5.78
C ASN A 18 11.08 -0.01 6.55
N LEU A 19 9.94 0.52 6.10
CA LEU A 19 9.28 1.66 6.75
C LEU A 19 8.29 1.18 7.83
N SER A 20 8.11 2.04 8.83
CA SER A 20 7.09 1.85 9.84
C SER A 20 5.69 2.05 9.25
N SER A 21 4.70 1.34 9.78
CA SER A 21 3.31 1.44 9.33
C SER A 21 2.79 2.89 9.33
N ARG A 22 3.23 3.72 10.29
CA ARG A 22 2.90 5.15 10.32
C ARG A 22 3.51 5.92 9.14
N LYS A 23 4.77 5.65 8.76
CA LYS A 23 5.40 6.25 7.57
C LYS A 23 4.71 5.78 6.29
N LEU A 24 4.31 4.52 6.23
CA LEU A 24 3.55 3.98 5.09
C LEU A 24 2.20 4.69 4.94
N LEU A 25 1.48 4.91 6.04
CA LEU A 25 0.23 5.68 6.01
C LEU A 25 0.48 7.11 5.53
N ALA A 26 1.52 7.76 6.02
CA ALA A 26 1.91 9.09 5.55
C ALA A 26 2.37 9.12 4.08
N ILE A 27 2.78 7.98 3.50
CA ILE A 27 3.06 7.88 2.06
C ILE A 27 1.77 7.70 1.27
N ALA A 28 0.87 6.84 1.75
CA ALA A 28 -0.41 6.59 1.11
C ALA A 28 -1.34 7.82 1.13
N VAL A 29 -1.33 8.58 2.22
CA VAL A 29 -2.28 9.69 2.47
C VAL A 29 -1.70 11.07 2.16
N ALA A 30 -0.38 11.25 2.21
CA ALA A 30 0.20 12.53 1.77
C ALA A 30 -0.06 12.73 0.29
N GLU A 31 -0.24 13.99 -0.11
CA GLU A 31 -0.54 14.40 -1.49
C GLU A 31 0.22 13.53 -2.50
N PRO A 32 -0.49 12.64 -3.23
CA PRO A 32 0.12 11.74 -4.21
C PRO A 32 0.88 12.52 -5.30
N ARG A 33 0.61 13.82 -5.43
CA ARG A 33 1.29 14.76 -6.34
C ARG A 33 2.76 14.97 -6.01
N LEU A 34 3.19 14.72 -4.77
CA LEU A 34 4.57 14.92 -4.30
C LEU A 34 5.38 13.62 -4.24
N LYS A 35 4.74 12.46 -4.46
CA LYS A 35 5.39 11.14 -4.33
C LYS A 35 5.18 10.31 -5.59
N SER A 36 6.12 9.41 -5.85
CA SER A 36 5.99 8.46 -6.96
C SER A 36 4.75 7.58 -6.74
N GLU A 37 3.94 7.39 -7.77
CA GLU A 37 2.77 6.51 -7.75
C GLU A 37 3.14 5.08 -7.32
N ILE A 38 4.35 4.63 -7.69
CA ILE A 38 4.90 3.32 -7.31
C ILE A 38 5.12 3.23 -5.79
N ASP A 39 5.59 4.30 -5.15
CA ASP A 39 5.83 4.33 -3.70
C ASP A 39 4.51 4.36 -2.92
N VAL A 40 3.53 5.11 -3.42
CA VAL A 40 2.17 5.16 -2.87
C VAL A 40 1.53 3.77 -2.91
N GLN A 41 1.56 3.13 -4.08
CA GLN A 41 0.98 1.80 -4.25
C GLN A 41 1.71 0.74 -3.41
N SER A 42 3.05 0.79 -3.36
CA SER A 42 3.84 -0.11 -2.52
C SER A 42 3.51 0.05 -1.04
N ALA A 43 3.27 1.29 -0.58
CA ALA A 43 2.90 1.55 0.81
C ALA A 43 1.49 1.04 1.14
N ILE A 44 0.52 1.22 0.22
CA ILE A 44 -0.85 0.70 0.39
C ILE A 44 -0.82 -0.83 0.47
N VAL A 45 -0.12 -1.50 -0.43
CA VAL A 45 0.00 -2.98 -0.44
C VAL A 45 0.67 -3.49 0.84
N GLU A 46 1.72 -2.83 1.30
CA GLU A 46 2.40 -3.22 2.55
C GLU A 46 1.48 -3.01 3.77
N LEU A 47 0.71 -1.91 3.83
CA LEU A 47 -0.29 -1.69 4.88
C LEU A 47 -1.41 -2.72 4.87
N GLN A 48 -1.90 -3.10 3.69
CA GLN A 48 -2.86 -4.19 3.51
C GLN A 48 -2.30 -5.52 4.01
N THR A 49 -1.06 -5.83 3.64
CA THR A 49 -0.37 -7.06 4.03
C THR A 49 -0.22 -7.16 5.54
N ARG A 50 0.09 -6.04 6.20
CA ARG A 50 0.22 -5.97 7.67
C ARG A 50 -1.11 -5.77 8.39
N GLN A 51 -2.21 -5.60 7.67
CA GLN A 51 -3.54 -5.26 8.21
C GLN A 51 -3.54 -4.02 9.12
N HIS A 52 -2.70 -3.04 8.82
CA HIS A 52 -2.58 -1.81 9.58
C HIS A 52 -3.23 -0.64 8.85
N TYR A 53 -3.86 0.24 9.62
CA TYR A 53 -4.45 1.49 9.15
C TYR A 53 -5.44 1.34 7.98
N LEU A 54 -6.11 0.18 7.89
CA LEU A 54 -7.07 -0.12 6.81
C LEU A 54 -8.29 0.80 6.82
N LYS A 55 -8.66 1.32 8.00
CA LYS A 55 -9.79 2.25 8.14
C LYS A 55 -9.43 3.61 7.56
N GLU A 56 -8.21 4.07 7.82
CA GLU A 56 -7.65 5.34 7.34
C GLU A 56 -7.44 5.28 5.82
N LEU A 57 -6.96 4.16 5.29
CA LEU A 57 -6.86 3.95 3.85
C LEU A 57 -8.24 3.94 3.16
N ARG A 58 -9.26 3.33 3.77
CA ARG A 58 -10.65 3.40 3.29
C ARG A 58 -11.23 4.81 3.34
N ALA A 59 -10.99 5.54 4.43
CA ALA A 59 -11.43 6.93 4.57
C ALA A 59 -10.85 7.85 3.49
N GLN A 60 -9.68 7.51 2.95
CA GLN A 60 -9.02 8.22 1.85
C GLN A 60 -9.44 7.72 0.46
N GLY A 61 -10.35 6.74 0.38
CA GLY A 61 -10.76 6.12 -0.89
C GLY A 61 -9.68 5.27 -1.57
N LEU A 62 -8.59 4.94 -0.85
CA LEU A 62 -7.46 4.16 -1.36
C LEU A 62 -7.72 2.64 -1.32
N LEU A 63 -8.78 2.24 -0.62
CA LEU A 63 -9.26 0.87 -0.54
C LEU A 63 -10.73 0.85 -0.94
N SER A 64 -11.06 0.12 -2.00
CA SER A 64 -12.44 -0.23 -2.29
C SER A 64 -12.91 -1.31 -1.31
N GLU A 65 -14.03 -1.08 -0.63
CA GLU A 65 -14.77 -2.18 -0.02
C GLU A 65 -15.22 -3.10 -1.14
N ARG A 66 -14.72 -4.33 -1.12
CA ARG A 66 -15.09 -5.38 -2.06
C ARG A 66 -16.08 -6.32 -1.38
#